data_AF-A0A7W5FIV0-F1
#
_entry.id   AF-A0A7W5FIV0-F1
#
_cell.length_a   1.000
_cell.length_b   1.000
_cell.length_c   1.000
_cell.angle_alpha   90.00
_cell.angle_beta   90.00
_cell.angle_gamma   90.00
#
_symmetry.space_group_name_H-M   'P 1'
#
loop_
_entity.id
_entity.type
_entity.pdbx_description
1 polymer ?
#
loop_
_entity_poly.entity_id
_entity_poly.type
_entity_poly.pdbx_seq_one_letter_code
_entity_poly.pdbx_strand_id
1 'polypeptide(L)'
;MVRGTTIRRLASAATALAVALALAVGAAPGAVWAAPKTPPKPTALQLIGTDIPEPILVREDERPQLFEMLVSEVGWLATATASTSAPKAAKLGPKYTVTLLVKDAPNQIYHLYPLAAGGPRAHRPAKQPSGKKTEGWFYGRMSMPEALRLGGAPLEAKPDVVHGGIGGGVGEDLRAEANPVEEMSEAFAEMRRLFLLNGAVLVVILTGLAGMAFLIRRRV
;
A
#
# COMPACT_ATOMS: atom_id res chain seq x y z
N MET A 1 -11.00 68.48 40.72
CA MET A 1 -11.90 67.49 41.35
C MET A 1 -12.99 67.13 40.34
N VAL A 2 -13.15 65.84 40.01
CA VAL A 2 -14.40 65.07 39.80
C VAL A 2 -14.05 63.73 39.12
N ARG A 3 -14.13 62.66 39.95
CA ARG A 3 -14.72 61.31 39.73
C ARG A 3 -14.43 60.60 38.38
N GLY A 4 -13.89 59.37 38.32
CA GLY A 4 -14.21 58.19 39.12
C GLY A 4 -15.38 57.42 38.48
N THR A 5 -15.16 56.72 37.35
CA THR A 5 -16.23 55.89 36.72
C THR A 5 -15.78 54.74 35.82
N THR A 6 -14.50 54.36 35.77
CA THR A 6 -14.01 53.36 34.79
C THR A 6 -13.52 52.03 35.38
N ILE A 7 -13.53 51.86 36.70
CA ILE A 7 -12.93 50.66 37.34
C ILE A 7 -13.98 49.56 37.65
N ARG A 8 -15.29 49.85 37.58
CA ARG A 8 -16.33 48.89 37.96
C ARG A 8 -16.86 47.96 36.86
N ARG A 9 -16.41 48.09 35.60
CA ARG A 9 -16.91 47.26 34.48
C ARG A 9 -15.93 46.20 33.96
N LEU A 10 -14.69 46.16 34.46
CA LEU A 10 -13.68 45.17 34.04
C LEU A 10 -13.59 43.95 34.98
N ALA A 11 -14.09 44.06 36.22
CA ALA A 11 -14.02 42.98 37.19
C ALA A 11 -15.07 41.87 37.00
N SER A 12 -16.14 42.11 36.22
CA SER A 12 -17.22 41.15 36.00
C SER A 12 -17.07 40.29 34.73
N ALA A 13 -16.11 40.61 33.85
CA ALA A 13 -15.84 39.83 32.64
C ALA A 13 -14.79 38.72 32.87
N ALA A 14 -13.89 38.90 33.84
CA ALA A 14 -12.81 37.95 34.10
C ALA A 14 -13.27 36.69 34.85
N THR A 15 -14.30 36.78 35.70
CA THR A 15 -14.82 35.65 36.47
C THR A 15 -15.76 34.74 35.66
N ALA A 16 -16.44 35.26 34.64
CA ALA A 16 -17.29 34.44 33.76
C ALA A 16 -16.49 33.52 32.83
N LEU A 17 -15.27 33.94 32.43
CA LEU A 17 -14.42 33.15 31.54
C LEU A 17 -13.73 31.97 32.26
N ALA A 18 -13.46 32.11 33.56
CA ALA A 18 -12.81 31.06 34.37
C ALA A 18 -13.74 29.88 34.69
N VAL A 19 -15.04 30.12 34.85
CA VAL A 19 -16.04 29.05 35.09
C VAL A 19 -16.35 28.28 33.81
N ALA A 20 -16.37 28.95 32.65
CA ALA A 20 -16.56 28.30 31.36
C ALA A 20 -15.39 27.37 30.99
N LEU A 21 -14.16 27.72 31.35
CA LEU A 21 -12.98 26.88 31.10
C LEU A 21 -12.92 25.67 32.06
N ALA A 22 -13.37 25.84 33.31
CA ALA A 22 -13.44 24.73 34.29
C ALA A 22 -14.51 23.69 33.94
N LEU A 23 -15.62 24.10 33.31
CA LEU A 23 -16.68 23.20 32.82
C LEU A 23 -16.32 22.50 31.50
N ALA A 24 -15.38 23.04 30.71
CA ALA A 24 -14.91 22.39 29.49
C ALA A 24 -13.88 21.26 29.77
N VAL A 25 -13.26 21.25 30.95
CA VAL A 25 -12.28 20.23 31.37
C VAL A 25 -12.92 19.16 32.27
N GLY A 26 -14.15 19.38 32.74
CA GLY A 26 -14.91 18.45 33.57
C GLY A 26 -15.76 17.49 32.75
N ALA A 27 -15.34 16.23 32.66
CA ALA A 27 -16.17 15.06 32.41
C ALA A 27 -16.87 14.97 31.04
N ALA A 28 -16.09 14.81 29.97
CA ALA A 28 -16.50 13.85 28.93
C ALA A 28 -16.00 12.47 29.39
N PRO A 29 -16.87 11.51 29.78
CA PRO A 29 -16.43 10.13 29.88
C PRO A 29 -15.87 9.76 28.52
N GLY A 30 -14.58 9.44 28.49
CA GLY A 30 -13.88 9.05 27.28
C GLY A 30 -14.77 8.07 26.55
N ALA A 31 -15.23 8.46 25.37
CA ALA A 31 -15.77 7.51 24.42
C ALA A 31 -14.64 6.49 24.25
N VAL A 32 -14.79 5.34 24.92
CA VAL A 32 -13.99 4.17 24.66
C VAL A 32 -14.35 3.83 23.23
N TRP A 33 -13.63 4.45 22.30
CA TRP A 33 -13.51 3.98 20.94
C TRP A 33 -12.99 2.58 21.13
N ALA A 34 -13.92 1.62 21.08
CA ALA A 34 -13.60 0.22 21.03
C ALA A 34 -12.53 0.11 19.95
N ALA A 35 -11.30 -0.20 20.36
CA ALA A 35 -10.21 -0.41 19.44
C ALA A 35 -10.74 -1.34 18.34
N PRO A 36 -10.60 -0.96 17.05
CA PRO A 36 -11.11 -1.79 15.97
C PRO A 36 -10.57 -3.20 16.19
N LYS A 37 -11.46 -4.17 16.43
CA LYS A 37 -11.08 -5.58 16.54
C LYS A 37 -10.22 -5.88 15.31
N THR A 38 -8.95 -6.17 15.53
CA THR A 38 -8.02 -6.46 14.44
C THR A 38 -8.68 -7.54 13.58
N PRO A 39 -8.91 -7.28 12.29
CA PRO A 39 -9.58 -8.23 11.45
C PRO A 39 -8.81 -9.56 11.50
N PRO A 40 -9.51 -10.70 11.59
CA PRO A 40 -8.87 -12.00 11.69
C PRO A 40 -7.93 -12.18 10.49
N LYS A 41 -6.64 -12.37 10.78
CA LYS A 41 -5.61 -12.57 9.76
C LYS A 41 -5.72 -13.99 9.20
N PRO A 42 -5.72 -14.16 7.86
CA PRO A 42 -5.59 -15.47 7.25
C PRO A 42 -4.27 -16.12 7.67
N THR A 43 -4.29 -17.42 7.92
CA THR A 43 -3.10 -18.22 8.30
C THR A 43 -2.76 -19.25 7.22
N ALA A 44 -3.72 -19.57 6.35
CA ALA A 44 -3.54 -20.45 5.21
C ALA A 44 -4.46 -20.03 4.06
N LEU A 45 -4.10 -20.48 2.87
CA LEU A 45 -4.82 -20.28 1.63
C LEU A 45 -4.99 -21.62 0.94
N GLN A 46 -6.21 -21.92 0.51
CA GLN A 46 -6.50 -23.09 -0.31
C GLN A 46 -6.83 -22.64 -1.73
N LEU A 47 -6.14 -23.23 -2.70
CA LEU A 47 -6.33 -23.00 -4.12
C LEU A 47 -6.92 -24.25 -4.77
N ILE A 48 -8.04 -24.07 -5.46
CA ILE A 48 -8.73 -25.11 -6.23
C ILE A 48 -8.91 -24.59 -7.65
N GLY A 49 -8.68 -25.42 -8.66
CA GLY A 49 -8.88 -25.05 -10.05
C GLY A 49 -9.34 -26.24 -10.87
N THR A 50 -9.92 -26.00 -12.04
CA THR A 50 -10.34 -27.08 -12.96
C THR A 50 -9.17 -27.96 -13.37
N ASP A 51 -7.98 -27.36 -13.51
CA ASP A 51 -6.76 -28.04 -13.95
C ASP A 51 -5.86 -28.47 -12.78
N ILE A 52 -6.32 -28.29 -11.53
CA ILE A 52 -5.58 -28.67 -10.32
C ILE A 52 -6.23 -29.94 -9.76
N PRO A 53 -5.54 -31.10 -9.79
CA PRO A 53 -6.15 -32.37 -9.40
C PRO A 53 -6.42 -32.46 -7.89
N GLU A 54 -5.58 -31.85 -7.06
CA GLU A 54 -5.70 -31.85 -5.60
C GLU A 54 -5.67 -30.43 -5.05
N PRO A 55 -6.54 -30.05 -4.09
CA PRO A 55 -6.53 -28.72 -3.50
C PRO A 55 -5.16 -28.36 -2.93
N ILE A 56 -4.56 -27.29 -3.44
CA ILE A 56 -3.25 -26.84 -2.98
C ILE A 56 -3.45 -26.01 -1.72
N LEU A 57 -2.84 -26.44 -0.63
CA LEU A 57 -2.82 -25.69 0.62
C LEU A 57 -1.48 -24.95 0.74
N VAL A 58 -1.55 -23.63 0.84
CA VAL A 58 -0.40 -22.76 1.08
C VAL A 58 -0.55 -22.19 2.49
N ARG A 59 0.35 -22.56 3.39
CA ARG A 59 0.37 -22.05 4.77
C ARG A 59 1.41 -20.93 4.92
N GLU A 60 1.10 -19.96 5.77
CA GLU A 60 1.98 -18.82 6.06
C GLU A 60 3.31 -19.26 6.70
N ASP A 61 3.29 -20.28 7.57
CA ASP A 61 4.45 -20.84 8.26
C ASP A 61 5.39 -21.63 7.35
N GLU A 62 4.85 -22.30 6.33
CA GLU A 62 5.64 -23.09 5.38
C GLU A 62 6.19 -22.25 4.22
N ARG A 63 5.39 -21.33 3.67
CA ARG A 63 5.74 -20.53 2.47
C ARG A 63 5.28 -19.07 2.62
N PRO A 64 5.91 -18.27 3.49
CA PRO A 64 5.44 -16.92 3.83
C PRO A 64 5.40 -15.98 2.61
N GLN A 65 6.42 -16.00 1.75
CA GLN A 65 6.49 -15.12 0.58
C GLN A 65 5.40 -15.44 -0.46
N LEU A 66 5.18 -16.72 -0.74
CA LEU A 66 4.14 -17.17 -1.67
C LEU A 66 2.75 -16.87 -1.10
N PHE A 67 2.58 -17.08 0.21
CA PHE A 67 1.34 -16.74 0.91
C PHE A 67 1.03 -15.25 0.82
N GLU A 68 1.98 -14.37 1.15
CA GLU A 68 1.79 -12.92 1.05
C GLU A 68 1.45 -12.48 -0.38
N MET A 69 2.14 -13.02 -1.39
CA MET A 69 1.85 -12.73 -2.79
C MET A 69 0.40 -13.09 -3.14
N LEU A 70 -0.04 -14.32 -2.83
CA LEU A 70 -1.40 -14.77 -3.13
C LEU A 70 -2.46 -14.01 -2.31
N VAL A 71 -2.19 -13.71 -1.04
CA VAL A 71 -3.08 -12.90 -0.21
C VAL A 71 -3.16 -11.47 -0.75
N SER A 72 -2.08 -10.91 -1.29
CA SER A 72 -2.10 -9.57 -1.88
C SER A 72 -3.00 -9.48 -3.12
N GLU A 73 -3.18 -10.59 -3.84
CA GLU A 73 -4.06 -10.69 -5.01
C GLU A 73 -5.55 -10.68 -4.66
N VAL A 74 -5.93 -11.19 -3.49
CA VAL A 74 -7.34 -11.34 -3.09
C VAL A 74 -7.76 -10.50 -1.89
N GLY A 75 -6.82 -10.13 -1.01
CA GLY A 75 -7.10 -9.46 0.25
C GLY A 75 -7.74 -8.08 0.08
N TRP A 76 -7.37 -7.37 -0.98
CA TRP A 76 -7.96 -6.08 -1.32
C TRP A 76 -9.44 -6.20 -1.76
N LEU A 77 -9.87 -7.37 -2.25
CA LEU A 77 -11.26 -7.60 -2.66
C LEU A 77 -12.22 -7.59 -1.47
N ALA A 78 -11.74 -7.79 -0.24
CA ALA A 78 -12.58 -7.81 0.95
C ALA A 78 -13.24 -6.43 1.22
N THR A 79 -12.53 -5.35 0.91
CA THR A 79 -12.95 -3.96 1.18
C THR A 79 -13.27 -3.18 -0.09
N ALA A 80 -12.87 -3.66 -1.26
CA ALA A 80 -13.12 -2.97 -2.52
C ALA A 80 -14.60 -2.95 -2.93
N THR A 81 -14.96 -1.86 -3.61
CA THR A 81 -16.22 -1.71 -4.35
C THR A 81 -16.07 -2.36 -5.72
N ALA A 82 -17.13 -3.01 -6.20
CA ALA A 82 -17.15 -3.65 -7.52
C ALA A 82 -16.74 -2.62 -8.60
N SER A 83 -15.73 -2.96 -9.39
CA SER A 83 -15.22 -2.09 -10.46
C SER A 83 -15.83 -2.40 -11.83
N THR A 84 -16.49 -3.55 -11.98
CA THR A 84 -17.14 -3.98 -13.22
C THR A 84 -18.38 -4.80 -13.00
N SER A 85 -19.14 -5.02 -14.08
CA SER A 85 -20.17 -6.03 -14.17
C SER A 85 -19.60 -7.41 -14.53
N ALA A 86 -20.43 -8.44 -14.37
CA ALA A 86 -20.07 -9.81 -14.74
C ALA A 86 -19.68 -9.92 -16.22
N PRO A 87 -18.46 -10.39 -16.54
CA PRO A 87 -18.10 -10.71 -17.92
C PRO A 87 -18.96 -11.85 -18.47
N LYS A 88 -19.07 -11.93 -19.80
CA LYS A 88 -19.75 -13.06 -20.47
C LYS A 88 -19.02 -14.36 -20.12
N ALA A 89 -19.76 -15.42 -19.78
CA ALA A 89 -19.17 -16.70 -19.37
C ALA A 89 -18.16 -17.28 -20.37
N ALA A 90 -18.45 -17.16 -21.68
CA ALA A 90 -17.56 -17.59 -22.77
C ALA A 90 -16.23 -16.79 -22.86
N LYS A 91 -16.04 -15.76 -22.02
CA LYS A 91 -14.87 -14.89 -22.00
C LYS A 91 -14.11 -14.94 -20.67
N LEU A 92 -14.48 -15.81 -19.73
CA LEU A 92 -13.84 -15.87 -18.41
C LEU A 92 -12.60 -16.77 -18.35
N GLY A 93 -12.44 -17.72 -19.26
CA GLY A 93 -11.31 -18.67 -19.20
C GLY A 93 -11.40 -19.61 -17.98
N PRO A 94 -10.28 -20.19 -17.53
CA PRO A 94 -10.26 -21.14 -16.42
C PRO A 94 -10.60 -20.44 -15.10
N LYS A 95 -11.36 -21.14 -14.26
CA LYS A 95 -11.78 -20.68 -12.94
C LYS A 95 -10.88 -21.25 -11.87
N TYR A 96 -10.28 -20.38 -11.06
CA TYR A 96 -9.57 -20.74 -9.84
C TYR A 96 -10.33 -20.20 -8.63
N THR A 97 -10.56 -21.05 -7.65
CA THR A 97 -11.20 -20.69 -6.38
C THR A 97 -10.12 -20.58 -5.32
N VAL A 98 -10.02 -19.40 -4.73
CA VAL A 98 -9.11 -19.10 -3.63
C VAL A 98 -9.93 -18.97 -2.36
N THR A 99 -9.66 -19.84 -1.40
CA THR A 99 -10.27 -19.81 -0.07
C THR A 99 -9.23 -19.34 0.93
N LEU A 100 -9.49 -18.23 1.62
CA LEU A 100 -8.69 -17.77 2.75
C LEU A 100 -9.17 -18.48 4.02
N LEU A 101 -8.24 -19.13 4.71
CA LEU A 101 -8.49 -19.83 5.96
C LEU A 101 -7.93 -19.02 7.12
N VAL A 102 -8.73 -18.89 8.18
CA VAL A 102 -8.31 -18.32 9.46
C VAL A 102 -8.37 -19.44 10.49
N LYS A 103 -7.23 -19.79 11.10
CA LYS A 103 -7.14 -20.92 12.04
C LYS A 103 -7.70 -22.21 11.43
N ASP A 104 -7.30 -22.50 10.20
CA ASP A 104 -7.73 -23.65 9.39
C ASP A 104 -9.23 -23.72 9.06
N ALA A 105 -10.02 -22.70 9.41
CA ALA A 105 -11.43 -22.61 9.04
C ALA A 105 -11.62 -21.71 7.80
N PRO A 106 -12.43 -22.12 6.80
CA PRO A 106 -12.78 -21.27 5.67
C PRO A 106 -13.41 -19.96 6.13
N ASN A 107 -12.86 -18.83 5.70
CA ASN A 107 -13.33 -17.50 6.08
C ASN A 107 -13.85 -16.71 4.88
N GLN A 108 -13.06 -16.65 3.80
CA GLN A 108 -13.40 -15.92 2.58
C GLN A 108 -13.13 -16.78 1.35
N ILE A 109 -13.94 -16.62 0.32
CA ILE A 109 -13.87 -17.33 -0.94
C ILE A 109 -13.90 -16.31 -2.07
N TYR A 110 -12.95 -16.41 -2.98
CA TYR A 110 -12.84 -15.59 -4.17
C TYR A 110 -12.70 -16.48 -5.41
N HIS A 111 -13.25 -16.02 -6.54
CA HIS A 111 -13.08 -16.68 -7.82
C HIS A 111 -12.22 -15.82 -8.73
N LEU A 112 -11.11 -16.40 -9.18
CA LEU A 112 -10.11 -15.76 -10.02
C LEU A 112 -10.16 -16.35 -11.42
N TYR A 113 -9.98 -15.48 -12.40
CA TYR A 113 -10.04 -15.78 -13.82
C TYR A 113 -8.84 -15.10 -14.49
N PRO A 114 -7.66 -15.75 -14.44
CA PRO A 114 -6.41 -15.14 -14.90
C PRO A 114 -6.39 -14.88 -16.41
N LEU A 115 -7.06 -15.72 -17.20
CA LEU A 115 -7.08 -15.65 -18.67
C LEU A 115 -8.41 -15.14 -19.23
N ALA A 116 -9.13 -14.33 -18.47
CA ALA A 116 -10.34 -13.69 -18.97
C ALA A 116 -10.03 -12.69 -20.10
N ALA A 117 -10.95 -12.57 -21.06
CA ALA A 117 -10.79 -11.63 -22.16
C ALA A 117 -10.89 -10.18 -21.66
N GLY A 118 -9.91 -9.35 -22.05
CA GLY A 118 -9.79 -7.98 -21.57
C GLY A 118 -9.07 -7.86 -20.22
N GLY A 119 -8.31 -8.89 -19.82
CA GLY A 119 -7.44 -8.90 -18.65
C GLY A 119 -7.99 -9.76 -17.49
N PRO A 120 -7.15 -10.04 -16.48
CA PRO A 120 -7.54 -10.86 -15.32
C PRO A 120 -8.81 -10.34 -14.65
N ARG A 121 -9.67 -11.25 -14.20
CA ARG A 121 -10.91 -10.93 -13.49
C ARG A 121 -10.96 -11.61 -12.14
N ALA A 122 -11.55 -10.92 -11.17
CA ALA A 122 -11.86 -11.48 -9.87
C ALA A 122 -13.35 -11.29 -9.56
N HIS A 123 -13.93 -12.27 -8.88
CA HIS A 123 -15.31 -12.27 -8.44
C HIS A 123 -15.36 -12.57 -6.95
N ARG A 124 -16.11 -11.73 -6.23
CA ARG A 124 -16.44 -11.93 -4.82
C ARG A 124 -17.90 -12.40 -4.74
N PRO A 125 -18.16 -13.68 -4.44
CA PRO A 125 -19.50 -14.20 -4.22
C PRO A 125 -20.22 -13.50 -3.07
N ALA A 126 -21.55 -13.37 -3.17
CA ALA A 126 -22.38 -12.83 -2.08
C ALA A 126 -22.34 -13.70 -0.82
N LYS A 127 -22.30 -15.03 -1.01
CA LYS A 127 -22.28 -16.02 0.06
C LYS A 127 -20.83 -16.32 0.43
N GLN A 128 -20.39 -15.80 1.57
CA GLN A 128 -19.05 -16.06 2.13
C GLN A 128 -19.19 -16.94 3.38
N PRO A 129 -18.17 -17.77 3.71
CA PRO A 129 -18.16 -18.51 4.98
C PRO A 129 -18.24 -17.60 6.21
N SER A 130 -17.64 -16.41 6.14
CA SER A 130 -17.71 -15.38 7.19
C SER A 130 -19.03 -14.60 7.23
N GLY A 131 -19.98 -14.85 6.32
CA GLY A 131 -21.29 -14.21 6.30
C GLY A 131 -21.70 -13.68 4.92
N LYS A 132 -22.76 -12.88 4.85
CA LYS A 132 -23.18 -12.25 3.60
C LYS A 132 -22.30 -11.04 3.28
N LYS A 133 -21.83 -10.94 2.05
CA LYS A 133 -21.11 -9.78 1.50
C LYS A 133 -21.80 -9.31 0.23
N THR A 134 -21.56 -8.06 -0.14
CA THR A 134 -22.02 -7.54 -1.43
C THR A 134 -21.27 -8.25 -2.55
N GLU A 135 -22.00 -8.90 -3.45
CA GLU A 135 -21.42 -9.49 -4.64
C GLU A 135 -20.71 -8.43 -5.48
N GLY A 136 -19.57 -8.77 -6.08
CA GLY A 136 -18.85 -7.83 -6.91
C GLY A 136 -17.95 -8.51 -7.94
N TRP A 137 -17.82 -7.85 -9.08
CA TRP A 137 -16.87 -8.19 -10.12
C TRP A 137 -15.79 -7.12 -10.22
N PHE A 138 -14.57 -7.57 -10.38
CA PHE A 138 -13.38 -6.73 -10.30
C PHE A 138 -12.41 -7.06 -11.43
N TYR A 139 -11.67 -6.05 -11.86
CA TYR A 139 -10.41 -6.28 -12.56
C TYR A 139 -9.41 -6.92 -11.58
N GLY A 140 -8.82 -8.03 -11.98
CA GLY A 140 -7.68 -8.63 -11.29
C GLY A 140 -6.40 -7.85 -11.55
N ARG A 141 -5.37 -8.09 -10.74
CA ARG A 141 -4.04 -7.52 -11.00
C ARG A 141 -3.37 -8.27 -12.14
N MET A 142 -2.46 -7.59 -12.84
CA MET A 142 -1.70 -8.20 -13.94
C MET A 142 -0.75 -9.30 -13.45
N SER A 143 -0.33 -9.25 -12.18
CA SER A 143 0.48 -10.29 -11.51
C SER A 143 -0.29 -11.58 -11.19
N MET A 144 -1.63 -11.59 -11.33
CA MET A 144 -2.46 -12.72 -10.94
C MET A 144 -2.13 -14.05 -11.64
N PRO A 145 -1.90 -14.11 -12.96
CA PRO A 145 -1.56 -15.37 -13.63
C PRO A 145 -0.22 -15.95 -13.12
N GLU A 146 0.76 -15.08 -12.85
CA GLU A 146 2.05 -15.49 -12.31
C GLU A 146 1.94 -15.99 -10.87
N ALA A 147 1.23 -15.24 -10.01
CA ALA A 147 1.01 -15.63 -8.62
C ALA A 147 0.32 -17.00 -8.53
N LEU A 148 -0.69 -17.25 -9.36
CA LEU A 148 -1.37 -18.55 -9.44
C LEU A 148 -0.45 -19.66 -9.95
N ARG A 149 0.39 -19.37 -10.96
CA ARG A 149 1.37 -20.32 -11.49
C ARG A 149 2.38 -20.74 -10.43
N LEU A 150 2.93 -19.78 -9.68
CA LEU A 150 3.83 -20.04 -8.56
C LEU A 150 3.13 -20.77 -7.40
N GLY A 151 1.83 -20.56 -7.25
CA GLY A 151 0.95 -21.32 -6.36
C GLY A 151 0.65 -22.75 -6.83
N GLY A 152 1.12 -23.17 -8.00
CA GLY A 152 0.95 -24.52 -8.55
C GLY A 152 -0.22 -24.67 -9.52
N ALA A 153 -0.87 -23.59 -9.94
CA ALA A 153 -1.82 -23.65 -11.06
C ALA A 153 -1.06 -23.93 -12.38
N PRO A 154 -1.53 -24.86 -13.23
CA PRO A 154 -0.90 -25.15 -14.52
C PRO A 154 -1.27 -24.10 -15.56
N LEU A 155 -0.76 -22.88 -15.36
CA LEU A 155 -0.90 -21.77 -16.31
C LEU A 155 0.36 -21.67 -17.17
N GLU A 156 0.19 -21.44 -18.47
CA GLU A 156 1.32 -21.18 -19.36
C GLU A 156 2.10 -19.95 -18.88
N ALA A 157 3.42 -20.06 -18.82
CA ALA A 157 4.29 -18.96 -18.48
C ALA A 157 4.23 -17.91 -19.60
N LYS A 158 3.51 -16.82 -19.34
CA LYS A 158 3.57 -15.60 -20.17
C LYS A 158 4.46 -14.59 -19.45
N PRO A 159 5.38 -13.92 -20.15
CA PRO A 159 6.13 -12.80 -19.58
C PRO A 159 5.20 -11.59 -19.41
N ASP A 160 4.27 -11.66 -18.45
CA ASP A 160 3.46 -10.52 -17.99
C ASP A 160 4.26 -9.82 -16.87
N VAL A 161 5.37 -9.22 -17.26
CA VAL A 161 6.28 -8.51 -16.36
C VAL A 161 5.73 -7.13 -16.01
N VAL A 162 5.05 -7.03 -14.87
CA VAL A 162 4.93 -5.76 -14.10
C VAL A 162 5.67 -5.86 -12.76
N HIS A 163 6.40 -6.94 -12.51
CA HIS A 163 7.39 -7.04 -11.41
C HIS A 163 8.80 -6.58 -11.79
N GLY A 164 9.00 -6.12 -13.03
CA GLY A 164 10.21 -5.42 -13.46
C GLY A 164 10.19 -3.93 -13.09
N GLY A 165 10.08 -3.60 -11.80
CA GLY A 165 10.60 -2.33 -11.32
C GLY A 165 12.12 -2.33 -11.53
N ILE A 166 12.70 -1.17 -11.85
CA ILE A 166 14.16 -1.00 -12.03
C ILE A 166 14.88 -1.61 -10.81
N GLY A 167 15.45 -2.82 -10.96
CA GLY A 167 16.08 -3.59 -9.88
C GLY A 167 15.56 -5.01 -9.64
N GLY A 168 14.47 -5.44 -10.29
CA GLY A 168 13.97 -6.83 -10.23
C GLY A 168 14.72 -7.75 -11.18
N GLY A 169 15.99 -8.03 -10.90
CA GLY A 169 16.80 -8.97 -11.67
C GLY A 169 16.21 -10.38 -11.65
N VAL A 170 16.00 -10.94 -12.84
CA VAL A 170 15.92 -12.40 -13.02
C VAL A 170 17.23 -12.96 -12.47
N GLY A 171 17.15 -13.96 -11.60
CA GLY A 171 18.32 -14.59 -10.98
C GLY A 171 19.22 -15.26 -12.02
N GLU A 172 20.04 -14.46 -12.68
CA GLU A 172 21.25 -14.89 -13.36
C GLU A 172 22.31 -14.99 -12.26
N ASP A 173 22.91 -16.18 -12.15
CA ASP A 173 23.83 -16.60 -11.10
C ASP A 173 24.65 -15.44 -10.50
N LEU A 174 24.30 -15.06 -9.28
CA LEU A 174 25.17 -14.26 -8.42
C LEU A 174 26.42 -15.11 -8.19
N ARG A 175 27.46 -14.87 -9.00
CA ARG A 175 28.82 -15.25 -8.62
C ARG A 175 29.05 -14.69 -7.22
N ALA A 176 29.26 -15.61 -6.29
CA ALA A 176 29.45 -15.33 -4.88
C ALA A 176 30.79 -14.64 -4.64
N GLU A 177 30.95 -13.39 -5.10
CA GLU A 177 32.17 -12.60 -4.93
C GLU A 177 31.93 -11.11 -5.27
N ALA A 178 30.74 -10.58 -4.98
CA ALA A 178 30.51 -9.13 -4.98
C ALA A 178 30.72 -8.60 -3.55
N ASN A 179 31.76 -7.81 -3.34
CA ASN A 179 32.12 -7.27 -2.04
C ASN A 179 31.25 -6.01 -1.77
N PRO A 180 30.25 -6.05 -0.88
CA PRO A 180 29.23 -5.00 -0.73
C PRO A 180 29.81 -3.64 -0.30
N VAL A 181 31.02 -3.62 0.24
CA VAL A 181 31.74 -2.40 0.63
C VAL A 181 32.25 -1.64 -0.60
N GLU A 182 32.64 -2.35 -1.66
CA GLU A 182 33.20 -1.76 -2.88
C GLU A 182 32.10 -1.09 -3.70
N GLU A 183 30.95 -1.75 -3.87
CA GLU A 183 29.78 -1.19 -4.56
C GLU A 183 29.20 0.05 -3.84
N MET A 184 29.16 0.04 -2.50
CA MET A 184 28.75 1.22 -1.73
C MET A 184 29.73 2.38 -1.91
N SER A 185 31.03 2.12 -1.98
CA SER A 185 32.04 3.16 -2.14
C SER A 185 31.97 3.83 -3.52
N GLU A 186 31.64 3.06 -4.56
CA GLU A 186 31.49 3.55 -5.94
C GLU A 186 30.23 4.41 -6.08
N ALA A 187 29.11 3.97 -5.52
CA ALA A 187 27.87 4.75 -5.48
C ALA A 187 28.02 6.09 -4.72
N PHE A 188 28.76 6.09 -3.60
CA PHE A 188 29.06 7.32 -2.85
C PHE A 188 29.99 8.26 -3.60
N ALA A 189 30.98 7.73 -4.35
CA ALA A 189 31.88 8.53 -5.15
C ALA A 189 31.14 9.25 -6.29
N GLU A 190 30.20 8.55 -6.93
CA GLU A 190 29.39 9.10 -8.02
C GLU A 190 28.39 10.16 -7.51
N MET A 191 27.74 9.91 -6.37
CA MET A 191 26.88 10.90 -5.70
C MET A 191 27.67 12.15 -5.31
N ARG A 192 28.88 12.01 -4.75
CA ARG A 192 29.75 13.14 -4.39
C ARG A 192 30.15 13.95 -5.63
N ARG A 193 30.43 13.28 -6.75
CA ARG A 193 30.79 13.95 -8.02
C ARG A 193 29.63 14.79 -8.55
N LEU A 194 28.41 14.27 -8.52
CA LEU A 194 27.21 15.00 -8.95
C LEU A 194 26.91 16.20 -8.04
N PHE A 195 27.05 16.05 -6.72
CA PHE A 195 26.87 17.14 -5.76
C PHE A 195 27.95 18.24 -5.90
N LEU A 196 29.21 17.86 -6.10
CA LEU A 196 30.30 18.82 -6.30
C LEU A 196 30.16 19.57 -7.63
N LEU A 197 29.73 18.89 -8.70
CA LEU A 197 29.49 19.53 -9.99
C LEU A 197 28.36 20.56 -9.91
N ASN A 198 27.21 20.17 -9.35
CA ASN A 198 26.08 21.09 -9.19
C ASN A 198 26.38 22.22 -8.18
N GLY A 199 27.11 21.93 -7.10
CA GLY A 199 27.54 22.92 -6.13
C GLY A 199 28.50 23.96 -6.72
N ALA A 200 29.45 23.53 -7.55
CA ALA A 200 30.40 24.44 -8.22
C ALA A 200 29.68 25.42 -9.16
N VAL A 201 28.71 24.94 -9.94
CA VAL A 201 27.90 25.79 -10.82
C VAL A 201 27.14 26.86 -10.02
N LEU A 202 26.58 26.49 -8.87
CA LEU A 202 25.82 27.39 -8.01
C LEU A 202 26.71 28.49 -7.40
N VAL A 203 27.93 28.14 -6.98
CA VAL A 203 28.92 29.12 -6.49
C VAL A 203 29.33 30.11 -7.58
N VAL A 204 29.54 29.64 -8.82
CA VAL A 204 29.89 30.52 -9.96
C VAL A 204 28.76 31.51 -10.25
N ILE A 205 27.50 31.05 -10.26
CA ILE A 205 26.33 31.92 -10.48
C ILE A 205 26.22 32.99 -9.39
N LEU A 206 26.33 32.59 -8.11
CA LEU A 206 26.27 33.53 -6.98
C LEU A 206 27.41 34.54 -7.02
N THR A 207 28.62 34.11 -7.34
CA THR A 207 29.78 35.01 -7.43
C THR A 207 29.62 36.00 -8.60
N GLY A 208 29.09 35.54 -9.74
CA GLY A 208 28.78 36.41 -10.88
C GLY A 208 27.71 37.45 -10.57
N LEU A 209 26.63 37.06 -9.90
CA LEU A 209 25.56 37.95 -9.42
C LEU A 209 26.08 38.97 -8.41
N ALA A 210 26.88 38.54 -7.44
CA ALA A 210 27.50 39.42 -6.46
C ALA A 210 28.46 40.42 -7.11
N GLY A 211 29.26 39.97 -8.10
CA GLY A 211 30.15 40.84 -8.87
C GLY A 211 29.40 41.90 -9.67
N MET A 212 28.32 41.52 -10.35
CA MET A 212 27.46 42.46 -11.06
C MET A 212 26.79 43.47 -10.12
N ALA A 213 26.24 43.01 -8.99
CA ALA A 213 25.64 43.88 -8.00
C ALA A 213 26.65 44.88 -7.40
N PHE A 214 27.89 44.44 -7.17
CA PHE A 214 28.97 45.29 -6.69
C PHE A 214 29.37 46.36 -7.72
N LEU A 215 29.47 45.99 -9.00
CA LEU A 215 29.77 46.95 -10.08
C LEU A 215 28.67 47.99 -10.26
N ILE A 216 27.39 47.59 -10.16
CA ILE A 216 26.26 48.52 -10.21
C ILE A 216 26.31 49.48 -9.02
N ARG A 217 26.54 48.97 -7.80
CA ARG A 217 26.64 49.80 -6.59
C ARG A 217 27.78 50.81 -6.64
N ARG A 218 28.88 50.50 -7.33
CA ARG A 218 30.04 51.41 -7.46
C ARG A 218 29.85 52.49 -8.52
N ARG A 219 28.89 52.32 -9.44
CA ARG A 219 28.64 53.24 -10.56
C ARG A 219 27.58 54.30 -10.25
N VAL A 220 26.85 54.14 -9.15
CA VAL A 220 25.95 55.12 -8.52
C VAL A 220 26.74 55.88 -7.45
#